data_AF-A0A4V0I5R4-F1
#
_entry.id   AF-A0A4V0I5R4-F1
#
_cell.length_a   1.000
_cell.length_b   1.000
_cell.length_c   1.000
_cell.angle_alpha   90.00
_cell.angle_beta   90.00
_cell.angle_gamma   90.00
#
_symmetry.space_group_name_H-M   'P 1'
#
loop_
_entity.id
_entity.type
_entity.pdbx_description
1 polymer ?
#
loop_
_entity_poly.entity_id
_entity_poly.type
_entity_poly.pdbx_seq_one_letter_code
_entity_poly.pdbx_strand_id
1 'polypeptide(L)'
;MSYATDEAGFLADICANPDDDTPRLVYADWLQERDREARAEFIRVQCGIARKVAAEPKGKDPMWITGFRIGLHGEESFLNLFLGRGQKCECVNCLQKRERELLDGFNSDKLDCFVREFPDFRLVGLTTTWYRGENPLGDVRRGFVEHAMVPADVWFDHAGGMLSRNPIREVKLTTKPTAANHSRMFRERFGLGAALPLDVEFADTNEEHLKLLKGWWPKVAFTLPPEPV
;
A
#
# COMPACT_ATOMS: atom_id res chain seq x y z
N MET A 1 -12.38 0.57 27.47
CA MET A 1 -13.20 0.37 26.26
C MET A 1 -12.24 0.21 25.09
N SER A 2 -12.34 -0.88 24.34
CA SER A 2 -11.26 -1.43 23.50
C SER A 2 -11.15 -0.75 22.13
N TYR A 3 -10.46 0.38 22.07
CA TYR A 3 -10.14 1.05 20.80
C TYR A 3 -9.46 0.14 19.76
N ALA A 4 -8.73 -0.89 20.21
CA ALA A 4 -8.04 -1.85 19.34
C ALA A 4 -8.98 -2.79 18.57
N THR A 5 -10.17 -3.10 19.10
CA THR A 5 -11.14 -3.94 18.38
C THR A 5 -11.84 -3.17 17.26
N ASP A 6 -12.02 -1.86 17.44
CA ASP A 6 -12.68 -1.02 16.45
C ASP A 6 -11.78 -0.78 15.22
N GLU A 7 -10.49 -0.50 15.44
CA GLU A 7 -9.50 -0.34 14.36
C GLU A 7 -9.39 -1.60 13.50
N ALA A 8 -9.33 -2.77 14.13
CA ALA A 8 -9.24 -4.05 13.44
C ALA A 8 -10.46 -4.31 12.53
N GLY A 9 -11.66 -3.86 12.94
CA GLY A 9 -12.88 -3.94 12.11
C GLY A 9 -12.76 -3.12 10.83
N PHE A 10 -12.34 -1.85 10.94
CA PHE A 10 -12.14 -0.99 9.77
C PHE A 10 -11.08 -1.57 8.81
N LEU A 11 -9.97 -2.05 9.34
CA LEU A 11 -8.90 -2.63 8.52
C LEU A 11 -9.35 -3.93 7.83
N ALA A 12 -10.15 -4.77 8.49
CA ALA A 12 -10.72 -5.96 7.88
C ALA A 12 -11.66 -5.61 6.70
N ASP A 13 -12.51 -4.60 6.84
CA ASP A 13 -13.41 -4.14 5.77
C ASP A 13 -12.65 -3.59 4.55
N ILE A 14 -11.56 -2.85 4.79
CA ILE A 14 -10.67 -2.35 3.74
C ILE A 14 -9.96 -3.49 3.01
N CYS A 15 -9.49 -4.50 3.76
CA CYS A 15 -8.85 -5.68 3.17
C CYS A 15 -9.84 -6.56 2.38
N ALA A 16 -11.10 -6.59 2.80
CA ALA A 16 -12.17 -7.29 2.07
C ALA A 16 -12.59 -6.54 0.79
N ASN A 17 -12.57 -5.21 0.80
CA ASN A 17 -13.02 -4.35 -0.31
C ASN A 17 -11.91 -3.40 -0.79
N PRO A 18 -10.82 -3.94 -1.39
CA PRO A 18 -9.62 -3.17 -1.64
C PRO A 18 -9.73 -2.18 -2.82
N ASP A 19 -10.86 -2.10 -3.52
CA ASP A 19 -11.09 -1.06 -4.54
C ASP A 19 -12.17 -0.03 -4.14
N ASP A 20 -12.84 -0.24 -3.00
CA ASP A 20 -13.86 0.68 -2.48
C ASP A 20 -13.23 1.78 -1.63
N ASP A 21 -13.54 3.04 -1.97
CA ASP A 21 -13.10 4.19 -1.18
C ASP A 21 -13.89 4.34 0.12
N THR A 22 -15.11 3.81 0.20
CA THR A 22 -16.01 3.98 1.34
C THR A 22 -15.39 3.54 2.68
N PRO A 23 -14.91 2.29 2.85
CA PRO A 23 -14.32 1.87 4.12
C PRO A 23 -13.03 2.64 4.45
N ARG A 24 -12.29 3.10 3.42
CA ARG A 24 -11.06 3.89 3.59
C ARG A 24 -11.35 5.29 4.10
N LEU A 25 -12.39 5.94 3.57
CA LEU A 25 -12.81 7.27 4.00
C LEU A 25 -13.40 7.25 5.41
N VAL A 26 -14.20 6.23 5.75
CA VAL A 26 -14.69 6.02 7.12
C VAL A 26 -13.52 5.83 8.09
N TYR A 27 -12.52 5.02 7.71
CA TYR A 27 -11.32 4.85 8.52
C TYR A 27 -10.50 6.15 8.64
N ALA A 28 -10.44 6.99 7.60
CA ALA A 28 -9.83 8.30 7.67
C ALA A 28 -10.55 9.22 8.67
N ASP A 29 -11.88 9.20 8.72
CA ASP A 29 -12.64 9.96 9.71
C ASP A 29 -12.32 9.47 11.14
N TRP A 30 -12.30 8.15 11.35
CA TRP A 30 -11.92 7.53 12.63
C TRP A 30 -10.50 7.90 13.10
N LEU A 31 -9.55 7.99 12.16
CA LEU A 31 -8.17 8.43 12.41
C LEU A 31 -8.10 9.90 12.83
N GLN A 32 -8.85 10.77 12.15
CA GLN A 32 -8.92 12.19 12.44
C GLN A 32 -9.47 12.46 13.84
N GLU A 33 -10.50 11.72 14.27
CA GLU A 33 -11.04 11.80 15.64
C GLU A 33 -10.02 11.41 16.73
N ARG A 34 -8.89 10.80 16.35
CA ARG A 34 -7.84 10.30 17.24
C ARG A 34 -6.52 11.02 17.04
N ASP A 35 -6.57 12.26 16.58
CA ASP A 35 -5.41 13.13 16.34
C ASP A 35 -4.40 12.56 15.32
N ARG A 36 -4.83 11.61 14.46
CA ARG A 36 -4.02 11.05 13.35
C ARG A 36 -4.36 11.74 12.02
N GLU A 37 -4.49 13.06 12.05
CA GLU A 37 -4.93 13.90 10.93
C GLU A 37 -4.09 13.69 9.66
N ALA A 38 -2.76 13.63 9.79
CA ALA A 38 -1.86 13.45 8.64
C ALA A 38 -2.11 12.13 7.90
N ARG A 39 -2.41 11.05 8.65
CA ARG A 39 -2.72 9.74 8.07
C ARG A 39 -4.09 9.74 7.41
N ALA A 40 -5.09 10.35 8.06
CA ALA A 40 -6.43 10.52 7.52
C ALA A 40 -6.41 11.32 6.20
N GLU A 41 -5.72 12.47 6.19
CA GLU A 41 -5.60 13.32 5.00
C GLU A 41 -4.91 12.57 3.85
N PHE A 42 -3.84 11.83 4.15
CA PHE A 42 -3.15 11.05 3.14
C PHE A 42 -4.04 10.01 2.46
N ILE A 43 -4.88 9.30 3.22
CA ILE A 43 -5.87 8.35 2.66
C ILE A 43 -6.85 9.09 1.74
N ARG A 44 -7.38 10.24 2.16
CA ARG A 44 -8.33 11.04 1.36
C ARG A 44 -7.69 11.55 0.06
N VAL A 45 -6.46 12.05 0.14
CA VAL A 45 -5.70 12.52 -1.03
C VAL A 45 -5.51 11.38 -2.03
N GLN A 46 -5.07 10.21 -1.57
CA GLN A 46 -4.88 9.04 -2.41
C GLN A 46 -6.18 8.53 -3.07
N CYS A 47 -7.28 8.49 -2.33
CA CYS A 47 -8.59 8.15 -2.89
C CYS A 47 -9.05 9.20 -3.92
N GLY A 48 -8.78 10.49 -3.64
CA GLY A 48 -9.00 11.59 -4.58
C GLY A 48 -8.26 11.40 -5.91
N ILE A 49 -6.95 11.13 -5.85
CA ILE A 49 -6.11 10.87 -7.03
C ILE A 49 -6.69 9.69 -7.83
N ALA A 50 -6.94 8.56 -7.16
CA ALA A 50 -7.44 7.35 -7.82
C ALA A 50 -8.80 7.57 -8.50
N ARG A 51 -9.72 8.31 -7.88
CA ARG A 51 -11.00 8.69 -8.50
C ARG A 51 -10.83 9.59 -9.72
N LYS A 52 -9.97 10.61 -9.64
CA LYS A 52 -9.72 11.53 -10.77
C LYS A 52 -9.07 10.79 -11.95
N VAL A 53 -8.05 9.98 -11.69
CA VAL A 53 -7.38 9.17 -12.72
C VAL A 53 -8.35 8.18 -13.37
N ALA A 54 -9.27 7.57 -12.61
CA ALA A 54 -10.30 6.68 -13.17
C ALA A 54 -11.37 7.43 -13.96
N ALA A 55 -11.70 8.67 -13.57
CA ALA A 55 -12.71 9.51 -14.22
C ALA A 55 -12.18 10.24 -15.47
N GLU A 56 -10.87 10.44 -15.60
CA GLU A 56 -10.25 11.02 -16.78
C GLU A 56 -10.13 9.97 -17.90
N PRO A 57 -10.94 10.05 -18.99
CA PRO A 57 -10.76 9.16 -20.12
C PRO A 57 -9.39 9.41 -20.75
N LYS A 58 -8.61 8.33 -20.96
CA LYS A 58 -7.35 8.38 -21.72
C LYS A 58 -7.52 9.23 -22.98
N GLY A 59 -6.88 10.40 -23.02
CA GLY A 59 -6.82 11.26 -24.20
C GLY A 59 -7.68 12.53 -24.19
N LYS A 60 -8.39 12.86 -23.10
CA LYS A 60 -9.01 14.19 -22.95
C LYS A 60 -8.84 14.70 -21.52
N ASP A 61 -7.73 15.39 -21.30
CA ASP A 61 -7.58 16.29 -20.17
C ASP A 61 -8.74 17.32 -20.21
N PRO A 62 -9.62 17.39 -19.20
CA PRO A 62 -10.73 18.33 -19.17
C PRO A 62 -10.31 19.81 -19.12
N MET A 63 -9.01 20.11 -19.15
CA MET A 63 -8.44 21.44 -19.01
C MET A 63 -8.03 22.09 -20.35
N TRP A 64 -8.42 21.51 -21.49
CA TRP A 64 -8.21 22.08 -22.83
C TRP A 64 -9.45 22.81 -23.34
N ILE A 65 -9.57 24.10 -22.99
CA ILE A 65 -10.40 25.03 -23.79
C ILE A 65 -9.44 25.86 -24.65
N THR A 66 -9.53 25.67 -25.97
CA THR A 66 -8.99 26.58 -27.00
C THR A 66 -7.51 26.98 -26.84
N GLY A 67 -6.61 26.02 -26.65
CA GLY A 67 -5.16 26.26 -26.78
C GLY A 67 -4.52 27.16 -25.70
N PHE A 68 -5.25 27.48 -24.62
CA PHE A 68 -4.70 28.18 -23.45
C PHE A 68 -4.69 27.29 -22.22
N ARG A 69 -3.56 27.33 -21.51
CA ARG A 69 -3.35 26.62 -20.25
C ARG A 69 -4.14 27.31 -19.14
N ILE A 70 -5.40 26.93 -18.89
CA ILE A 70 -6.18 27.49 -17.76
C ILE A 70 -5.77 26.79 -16.46
N GLY A 71 -4.49 26.84 -16.11
CA GLY A 71 -3.93 26.12 -14.97
C GLY A 71 -2.85 26.90 -14.27
N LEU A 72 -3.22 28.06 -13.74
CA LEU A 72 -2.45 28.68 -12.67
C LEU A 72 -2.95 28.02 -11.37
N HIS A 73 -2.06 27.39 -10.61
CA HIS A 73 -2.38 26.65 -9.39
C HIS A 73 -2.23 27.56 -8.16
N GLY A 74 -3.12 27.44 -7.17
CA GLY A 74 -3.01 28.22 -5.93
C GLY A 74 -3.45 29.69 -6.08
N GLU A 75 -2.84 30.58 -5.28
CA GLU A 75 -3.22 32.01 -5.16
C GLU A 75 -3.21 32.79 -6.50
N GLU A 76 -2.50 32.28 -7.50
CA GLU A 76 -2.40 32.89 -8.83
C GLU A 76 -3.42 32.37 -9.85
N SER A 77 -4.37 31.50 -9.47
CA SER A 77 -5.37 30.99 -10.43
C SER A 77 -6.39 32.05 -10.85
N PHE A 78 -6.64 32.18 -12.16
CA PHE A 78 -7.78 32.95 -12.69
C PHE A 78 -9.13 32.43 -12.13
N LEU A 79 -9.18 31.17 -11.68
CA LEU A 79 -10.33 30.57 -11.00
C LEU A 79 -10.53 31.08 -9.56
N ASN A 80 -9.54 31.70 -8.91
CA ASN A 80 -9.76 32.37 -7.60
C ASN A 80 -10.77 33.51 -7.70
N LEU A 81 -10.93 34.12 -8.89
CA LEU A 81 -11.98 35.12 -9.16
C LEU A 81 -13.39 34.50 -9.14
N PHE A 82 -13.52 33.18 -9.34
CA PHE A 82 -14.80 32.50 -9.48
C PHE A 82 -15.11 31.51 -8.35
N LEU A 83 -14.11 30.86 -7.75
CA LEU A 83 -14.25 29.83 -6.72
C LEU A 83 -14.12 30.38 -5.28
N GLY A 84 -13.82 31.67 -5.14
CA GLY A 84 -13.61 32.32 -3.85
C GLY A 84 -12.25 31.98 -3.24
N ARG A 85 -11.68 32.92 -2.47
CA ARG A 85 -10.44 32.67 -1.72
C ARG A 85 -10.65 31.48 -0.78
N GLY A 86 -9.85 30.42 -0.95
CA GLY A 86 -9.79 29.30 0.01
C GLY A 86 -10.33 27.95 -0.47
N GLN A 87 -10.87 27.81 -1.68
CA GLN A 87 -11.19 26.48 -2.21
C GLN A 87 -9.91 25.72 -2.59
N LYS A 88 -9.65 24.59 -1.91
CA LYS A 88 -8.56 23.68 -2.26
C LYS A 88 -8.91 22.99 -3.59
N CYS A 89 -8.07 23.21 -4.61
CA CYS A 89 -8.22 22.54 -5.90
C CYS A 89 -7.99 21.03 -5.75
N GLU A 90 -8.90 20.20 -6.29
CA GLU A 90 -8.85 18.73 -6.24
C GLU A 90 -8.33 18.08 -7.55
N CYS A 91 -7.62 18.81 -8.41
CA CYS A 91 -7.04 18.20 -9.61
C CYS A 91 -5.90 17.23 -9.26
N VAL A 92 -5.59 16.28 -10.15
CA VAL A 92 -4.55 15.26 -9.94
C VAL A 92 -3.22 15.88 -9.51
N ASN A 93 -2.77 16.94 -10.17
CA ASN A 93 -1.49 17.61 -9.87
C ASN A 93 -1.46 18.26 -8.47
N CYS A 94 -2.56 18.88 -8.03
CA CYS A 94 -2.66 19.47 -6.69
C CYS A 94 -2.66 18.38 -5.61
N LEU A 95 -3.40 17.31 -5.84
CA LEU A 95 -3.46 16.18 -4.93
C LEU A 95 -2.10 15.46 -4.85
N GLN A 96 -1.41 15.23 -5.96
CA GLN A 96 -0.06 14.67 -5.98
C GLN A 96 0.98 15.58 -5.31
N LYS A 97 0.82 16.91 -5.41
CA LYS A 97 1.65 17.83 -4.63
C LYS A 97 1.41 17.65 -3.13
N ARG A 98 0.14 17.58 -2.71
CA ARG A 98 -0.22 17.38 -1.31
C ARG A 98 0.24 16.03 -0.77
N GLU A 99 0.13 14.98 -1.57
CA GLU A 99 0.67 13.65 -1.27
C GLU A 99 2.16 13.72 -0.94
N ARG A 100 2.96 14.39 -1.79
CA ARG A 100 4.40 14.59 -1.53
C ARG A 100 4.66 15.35 -0.24
N GLU A 101 3.92 16.45 0.01
CA GLU A 101 4.06 17.21 1.26
C GLU A 101 3.77 16.37 2.50
N LEU A 102 2.76 15.49 2.44
CA LEU A 102 2.43 14.56 3.52
C LEU A 102 3.56 13.54 3.70
N LEU A 103 4.05 12.95 2.60
CA LEU A 103 5.19 12.01 2.57
C LEU A 103 6.49 12.63 3.11
N ASP A 104 6.80 13.86 2.76
CA ASP A 104 7.99 14.57 3.26
C ASP A 104 7.85 14.90 4.75
N GLY A 105 6.63 15.23 5.21
CA GLY A 105 6.32 15.44 6.63
C GLY A 105 6.41 14.18 7.49
N PHE A 106 6.28 12.99 6.88
CA PHE A 106 6.44 11.70 7.54
C PHE A 106 7.93 11.36 7.84
N ASN A 107 8.90 12.08 7.28
CA ASN A 107 10.34 11.85 7.46
C ASN A 107 10.92 12.41 8.79
N SER A 108 10.08 12.93 9.69
CA SER A 108 10.49 13.45 11.01
C SER A 108 9.56 12.90 12.10
N ASP A 109 10.07 12.07 13.02
CA ASP A 109 9.50 11.56 14.30
C ASP A 109 8.01 11.16 14.37
N LYS A 110 7.27 11.24 13.26
CA LYS A 110 5.81 11.18 13.10
C LYS A 110 5.41 10.14 12.08
N LEU A 111 6.34 9.24 11.73
CA LEU A 111 6.03 8.09 10.91
C LEU A 111 5.10 7.16 11.71
N ASP A 112 4.05 6.75 11.02
CA ASP A 112 2.93 5.98 11.53
C ASP A 112 3.38 4.73 12.31
N CYS A 113 2.52 4.22 13.19
CA CYS A 113 2.76 3.04 14.03
C CYS A 113 3.33 1.86 13.25
N PHE A 114 3.00 1.73 11.97
CA PHE A 114 3.40 0.63 11.10
C PHE A 114 4.91 0.50 10.88
N VAL A 115 5.65 1.60 10.66
CA VAL A 115 7.13 1.51 10.51
C VAL A 115 7.82 1.33 11.86
N ARG A 116 7.22 1.84 12.94
CA ARG A 116 7.69 1.58 14.32
C ARG A 116 7.44 0.14 14.75
N GLU A 117 6.37 -0.48 14.27
CA GLU A 117 5.94 -1.84 14.61
C GLU A 117 6.65 -2.89 13.74
N PHE A 118 7.08 -2.53 12.52
CA PHE A 118 7.81 -3.40 11.59
C PHE A 118 9.07 -2.72 11.01
N PRO A 119 10.16 -2.58 11.79
CA PRO A 119 11.34 -1.79 11.40
C PRO A 119 12.13 -2.39 10.21
N ASP A 120 12.06 -3.71 10.00
CA ASP A 120 12.73 -4.41 8.89
C ASP A 120 11.90 -4.45 7.60
N PHE A 121 10.67 -3.91 7.63
CA PHE A 121 9.77 -3.89 6.48
C PHE A 121 10.06 -2.68 5.59
N ARG A 122 10.41 -2.94 4.32
CA ARG A 122 10.58 -1.91 3.29
C ARG A 122 9.50 -2.05 2.22
N LEU A 123 8.87 -0.95 1.85
CA LEU A 123 7.83 -0.93 0.83
C LEU A 123 8.43 -0.78 -0.58
N VAL A 124 7.81 -1.38 -1.61
CA VAL A 124 8.34 -1.44 -3.01
C VAL A 124 7.82 -0.35 -3.91
N GLY A 125 8.70 0.43 -4.51
CA GLY A 125 8.41 1.13 -5.76
C GLY A 125 9.01 0.41 -6.97
N LEU A 126 8.29 0.36 -8.10
CA LEU A 126 8.80 0.12 -9.46
C LEU A 126 7.74 0.67 -10.43
N THR A 127 7.94 1.55 -11.42
CA THR A 127 9.06 2.21 -12.12
C THR A 127 8.46 3.52 -12.71
N THR A 128 9.10 4.67 -12.87
CA THR A 128 10.31 5.00 -13.63
C THR A 128 10.81 6.40 -13.22
N THR A 129 12.12 6.60 -13.21
CA THR A 129 12.85 7.89 -13.16
C THR A 129 12.78 8.73 -11.87
N TRP A 130 13.93 8.78 -11.18
CA TRP A 130 14.41 9.78 -10.22
C TRP A 130 13.57 10.04 -8.97
N TYR A 131 14.03 9.52 -7.83
CA TYR A 131 14.00 10.24 -6.56
C TYR A 131 15.36 10.08 -5.89
N ARG A 132 16.12 11.18 -5.78
CA ARG A 132 17.31 11.28 -4.93
C ARG A 132 16.82 11.68 -3.54
N GLY A 133 16.82 10.75 -2.59
CA GLY A 133 16.53 11.03 -1.18
C GLY A 133 15.36 10.24 -0.62
N GLU A 134 15.67 9.04 -0.15
CA GLU A 134 15.18 8.44 1.10
C GLU A 134 13.69 8.70 1.47
N ASN A 135 12.81 7.86 0.92
CA ASN A 135 11.49 7.59 1.51
C ASN A 135 11.29 6.06 1.62
N PRO A 136 10.96 5.50 2.80
CA PRO A 136 10.83 4.05 3.02
C PRO A 136 9.50 3.43 2.52
N LEU A 137 8.63 4.21 1.86
CA LEU A 137 7.26 3.82 1.50
C LEU A 137 7.05 3.67 -0.03
N GLY A 138 7.20 2.46 -0.58
CA GLY A 138 6.78 2.01 -1.92
C GLY A 138 5.31 2.22 -2.33
N ASP A 139 4.79 1.40 -3.26
CA ASP A 139 3.53 1.63 -3.99
C ASP A 139 2.31 1.52 -3.07
N VAL A 140 1.88 2.69 -2.62
CA VAL A 140 0.68 2.89 -1.84
C VAL A 140 -0.44 3.26 -2.81
N ARG A 141 -1.51 2.48 -2.80
CA ARG A 141 -2.72 2.78 -3.56
C ARG A 141 -3.87 3.07 -2.60
N ARG A 142 -4.58 4.18 -2.84
CA ARG A 142 -5.73 4.60 -2.02
C ARG A 142 -5.38 4.64 -0.52
N GLY A 143 -4.14 5.01 -0.20
CA GLY A 143 -3.65 5.17 1.17
C GLY A 143 -3.18 3.89 1.86
N PHE A 144 -3.17 2.74 1.19
CA PHE A 144 -2.70 1.47 1.76
C PHE A 144 -1.67 0.78 0.88
N VAL A 145 -0.90 -0.11 1.50
CA VAL A 145 0.11 -0.92 0.82
C VAL A 145 -0.58 -2.01 0.02
N GLU A 146 -0.35 -2.03 -1.29
CA GLU A 146 -0.82 -3.13 -2.15
C GLU A 146 0.35 -3.99 -2.68
N HIS A 147 1.58 -3.44 -2.69
CA HIS A 147 2.78 -4.11 -3.18
C HIS A 147 3.92 -4.08 -2.13
N ALA A 148 4.51 -5.24 -1.83
CA ALA A 148 5.58 -5.37 -0.84
C ALA A 148 6.83 -6.07 -1.39
N MET A 149 8.02 -5.77 -0.84
CA MET A 149 9.28 -6.45 -1.14
C MET A 149 10.04 -6.62 0.13
N VAL A 150 10.23 -7.89 0.43
CA VAL A 150 10.69 -8.31 1.71
C VAL A 150 11.52 -9.56 1.51
N PRO A 151 12.49 -9.82 2.39
CA PRO A 151 13.09 -11.14 2.49
C PRO A 151 12.00 -12.18 2.75
N ALA A 152 12.21 -13.40 2.24
CA ALA A 152 11.29 -14.51 2.46
C ALA A 152 11.02 -14.74 3.95
N ASP A 153 12.07 -14.85 4.78
CA ASP A 153 11.91 -15.10 6.22
C ASP A 153 11.00 -14.07 6.90
N VAL A 154 11.20 -12.79 6.60
CA VAL A 154 10.38 -11.68 7.12
C VAL A 154 8.92 -11.81 6.69
N TRP A 155 8.67 -12.18 5.43
CA TRP A 155 7.30 -12.44 4.98
C TRP A 155 6.67 -13.60 5.76
N PHE A 156 7.37 -14.73 5.89
CA PHE A 156 6.84 -15.89 6.61
C PHE A 156 6.55 -15.60 8.09
N ASP A 157 7.36 -14.77 8.74
CA ASP A 157 7.19 -14.43 10.16
C ASP A 157 6.04 -13.43 10.39
N HIS A 158 5.75 -12.55 9.42
CA HIS A 158 4.91 -11.38 9.66
C HIS A 158 3.73 -11.22 8.69
N ALA A 159 3.55 -12.09 7.69
CA ALA A 159 2.51 -11.96 6.68
C ALA A 159 1.10 -11.81 7.28
N GLY A 160 0.79 -12.51 8.38
CA GLY A 160 -0.49 -12.40 9.06
C GLY A 160 -0.81 -10.97 9.52
N GLY A 161 0.14 -10.31 10.19
CA GLY A 161 -0.02 -8.93 10.65
C GLY A 161 -0.01 -7.91 9.50
N MET A 162 0.76 -8.18 8.45
CA MET A 162 0.79 -7.32 7.26
C MET A 162 -0.55 -7.35 6.52
N LEU A 163 -1.09 -8.56 6.28
CA LEU A 163 -2.34 -8.78 5.56
C LEU A 163 -3.58 -8.39 6.36
N SER A 164 -3.53 -8.36 7.69
CA SER A 164 -4.63 -7.87 8.52
C SER A 164 -4.76 -6.35 8.52
N ARG A 165 -3.69 -5.63 8.13
CA ARG A 165 -3.66 -4.16 8.14
C ARG A 165 -3.63 -3.55 6.74
N ASN A 166 -3.26 -4.32 5.73
CA ASN A 166 -3.09 -3.83 4.37
C ASN A 166 -3.64 -4.82 3.33
N PRO A 167 -4.31 -4.33 2.27
CA PRO A 167 -4.77 -5.12 1.14
C PRO A 167 -3.61 -5.47 0.18
N ILE A 168 -2.57 -6.13 0.67
CA ILE A 168 -1.42 -6.54 -0.15
C ILE A 168 -1.87 -7.58 -1.18
N ARG A 169 -1.67 -7.27 -2.46
CA ARG A 169 -2.01 -8.13 -3.59
C ARG A 169 -0.79 -8.74 -4.23
N GLU A 170 0.36 -8.07 -4.14
CA GLU A 170 1.59 -8.53 -4.76
C GLU A 170 2.78 -8.44 -3.81
N VAL A 171 3.62 -9.47 -3.81
CA VAL A 171 4.81 -9.56 -2.98
C VAL A 171 5.98 -10.02 -3.83
N LYS A 172 7.02 -9.17 -3.89
CA LYS A 172 8.29 -9.50 -4.51
C LYS A 172 9.30 -9.91 -3.45
N LEU A 173 9.60 -11.19 -3.33
CA LEU A 173 10.59 -11.66 -2.38
C LEU A 173 12.01 -11.27 -2.85
N THR A 174 12.84 -10.76 -1.95
CA THR A 174 14.24 -10.42 -2.25
C THR A 174 15.17 -11.62 -2.07
N THR A 175 14.76 -12.58 -1.26
CA THR A 175 15.45 -13.85 -1.03
C THR A 175 14.53 -15.00 -1.40
N LYS A 176 15.13 -16.13 -1.78
CA LYS A 176 14.38 -17.36 -2.06
C LYS A 176 13.88 -17.95 -0.73
N PRO A 177 12.62 -18.42 -0.64
CA PRO A 177 12.18 -19.21 0.51
C PRO A 177 13.02 -20.49 0.65
N THR A 178 13.12 -20.99 1.87
CA THR A 178 13.75 -22.27 2.16
C THR A 178 12.68 -23.34 2.43
N ALA A 179 13.03 -24.61 2.28
CA ALA A 179 12.19 -25.72 2.75
C ALA A 179 11.86 -25.60 4.25
N ALA A 180 12.77 -25.04 5.06
CA ALA A 180 12.52 -24.77 6.48
C ALA A 180 11.40 -23.74 6.68
N ASN A 181 11.31 -22.69 5.85
CA ASN A 181 10.20 -21.73 5.90
C ASN A 181 8.85 -22.42 5.66
N HIS A 182 8.77 -23.24 4.62
CA HIS A 182 7.53 -23.96 4.29
C HIS A 182 7.18 -25.01 5.34
N SER A 183 8.17 -25.72 5.87
CA SER A 183 7.99 -26.70 6.93
C SER A 183 7.44 -26.07 8.21
N ARG A 184 7.98 -24.91 8.60
CA ARG A 184 7.47 -24.13 9.73
C ARG A 184 6.02 -23.70 9.50
N MET A 185 5.73 -23.11 8.34
CA MET A 185 4.38 -22.66 7.97
C MET A 185 3.36 -23.81 8.00
N PHE A 186 3.74 -24.99 7.50
CA PHE A 186 2.89 -26.18 7.54
C PHE A 186 2.57 -26.59 8.97
N ARG A 187 3.58 -26.67 9.85
CA ARG A 187 3.39 -27.04 11.27
C ARG A 187 2.52 -26.05 12.03
N GLU A 188 2.67 -24.76 11.77
CA GLU A 188 1.83 -23.72 12.40
C GLU A 188 0.36 -23.87 11.99
N ARG A 189 0.09 -24.26 10.75
CA ARG A 189 -1.27 -24.36 10.22
C ARG A 189 -1.96 -25.70 10.51
N PHE A 190 -1.21 -26.79 10.54
CA PHE A 190 -1.75 -28.15 10.63
C PHE A 190 -1.32 -28.93 11.89
N GLY A 191 -0.40 -28.36 12.67
CA GLY A 191 0.13 -28.96 13.90
C GLY A 191 1.36 -29.84 13.70
N LEU A 192 2.14 -30.01 14.77
CA LEU A 192 3.39 -30.79 14.79
C LEU A 192 3.22 -32.28 14.46
N GLY A 193 2.02 -32.84 14.65
CA GLY A 193 1.73 -34.26 14.39
C GLY A 193 1.31 -34.57 12.95
N ALA A 194 1.14 -33.57 12.09
CA ALA A 194 0.77 -33.78 10.70
C ALA A 194 2.02 -34.19 9.88
N ALA A 195 1.86 -35.24 9.06
CA ALA A 195 2.93 -35.68 8.15
C ALA A 195 3.23 -34.56 7.15
N LEU A 196 4.51 -34.18 7.06
CA LEU A 196 4.96 -33.13 6.15
C LEU A 196 4.93 -33.67 4.71
N PRO A 197 4.22 -33.01 3.77
CA PRO A 197 4.26 -33.38 2.37
C PRO A 197 5.68 -33.24 1.78
N LEU A 198 6.07 -34.16 0.89
CA LEU A 198 7.40 -34.15 0.26
C LEU A 198 7.66 -32.86 -0.53
N ASP A 199 6.63 -32.30 -1.18
CA ASP A 199 6.75 -31.04 -1.90
C ASP A 199 6.99 -29.84 -0.97
N VAL A 200 6.61 -29.92 0.31
CA VAL A 200 6.93 -28.92 1.34
C VAL A 200 8.35 -29.13 1.89
N GLU A 201 8.76 -30.39 2.06
CA GLU A 201 10.03 -30.76 2.67
C GLU A 201 11.23 -30.54 1.74
N PHE A 202 11.03 -30.66 0.43
CA PHE A 202 12.12 -30.66 -0.56
C PHE A 202 11.98 -29.61 -1.66
N ALA A 203 11.15 -28.58 -1.48
CA ALA A 203 11.04 -27.49 -2.46
C ALA A 203 12.41 -26.82 -2.67
N ASP A 204 12.88 -26.85 -3.92
CA ASP A 204 14.17 -26.28 -4.33
C ASP A 204 14.11 -25.55 -5.68
N THR A 205 12.98 -25.53 -6.37
CA THR A 205 12.82 -24.67 -7.57
C THR A 205 11.90 -23.49 -7.26
N ASN A 206 12.08 -22.40 -8.00
CA ASN A 206 11.18 -21.25 -7.92
C ASN A 206 9.72 -21.64 -8.23
N GLU A 207 9.51 -22.62 -9.13
CA GLU A 207 8.18 -23.14 -9.46
C GLU A 207 7.52 -23.83 -8.26
N GLU A 208 8.26 -24.69 -7.55
CA GLU A 208 7.77 -25.36 -6.35
C GLU A 208 7.44 -24.37 -5.23
N HIS A 209 8.33 -23.41 -4.98
CA HIS A 209 8.09 -22.37 -3.98
C HIS A 209 6.85 -21.53 -4.32
N LEU A 210 6.68 -21.13 -5.59
CA LEU A 210 5.50 -20.38 -6.03
C LEU A 210 4.20 -21.17 -5.84
N LYS A 211 4.22 -22.47 -6.14
CA LYS A 211 3.07 -23.36 -5.92
C LYS A 211 2.69 -23.41 -4.44
N LEU A 212 3.67 -23.56 -3.54
CA LEU A 212 3.43 -23.56 -2.10
C LEU A 212 2.93 -22.21 -1.61
N LEU A 213 3.56 -21.10 -2.01
CA LEU A 213 3.14 -19.73 -1.64
C LEU A 213 1.70 -19.45 -2.04
N LYS A 214 1.28 -19.89 -3.24
CA LYS A 214 -0.12 -19.79 -3.70
C LYS A 214 -1.08 -20.63 -2.85
N GLY A 215 -0.64 -21.77 -2.34
CA GLY A 215 -1.40 -22.57 -1.38
C GLY A 215 -1.57 -21.88 -0.02
N TRP A 216 -0.52 -21.21 0.46
CA TRP A 216 -0.53 -20.50 1.74
C TRP A 216 -1.38 -19.22 1.68
N TRP A 217 -1.15 -18.40 0.65
CA TRP A 217 -1.76 -17.08 0.46
C TRP A 217 -2.38 -16.97 -0.95
N PRO A 218 -3.56 -17.55 -1.18
CA PRO A 218 -4.16 -17.66 -2.52
C PRO A 218 -4.56 -16.32 -3.15
N LYS A 219 -4.67 -15.25 -2.35
CA LYS A 219 -5.03 -13.90 -2.79
C LYS A 219 -3.82 -13.01 -3.08
N VAL A 220 -2.60 -13.52 -2.88
CA VAL A 220 -1.36 -12.76 -3.05
C VAL A 220 -0.56 -13.35 -4.22
N ALA A 221 -0.18 -12.51 -5.16
CA ALA A 221 0.74 -12.86 -6.23
C ALA A 221 2.18 -12.72 -5.73
N PHE A 222 3.01 -13.74 -5.99
CA PHE A 222 4.41 -13.74 -5.58
C PHE A 222 5.35 -13.68 -6.78
N THR A 223 6.45 -12.95 -6.61
CA THR A 223 7.61 -12.98 -7.52
C THR A 223 8.85 -13.29 -6.70
N LEU A 224 9.64 -14.28 -7.15
CA LEU A 224 10.89 -14.68 -6.50
C LEU A 224 12.10 -14.04 -7.21
N PRO A 225 13.26 -13.95 -6.53
CA PRO A 225 14.50 -13.59 -7.21
C PRO A 225 14.83 -14.66 -8.29
N PRO A 226 15.53 -14.27 -9.36
CA PRO A 226 15.92 -15.22 -10.42
C PRO A 226 16.80 -16.35 -9.84
N GLU A 227 16.67 -17.55 -10.39
CA GLU A 227 17.55 -18.66 -10.02
C GLU A 227 18.99 -18.36 -10.45
N PRO A 228 20.00 -18.77 -9.66
CA PRO A 228 21.39 -18.69 -10.10
C PRO A 228 21.57 -19.54 -11.37
N VAL A 229 22.15 -18.93 -12.40
CA VAL A 229 22.48 -19.56 -13.70
C VAL A 229 23.64 -20.55 -13.55
#